data_AF-A0A2N2RQX6-F1
#
_entry.id   AF-A0A2N2RQX6-F1
#
_cell.length_a   1.000
_cell.length_b   1.000
_cell.length_c   1.000
_cell.angle_alpha   90.00
_cell.angle_beta   90.00
_cell.angle_gamma   90.00
#
_symmetry.space_group_name_H-M   'P 1'
#
loop_
_entity.id
_entity.type
_entity.pdbx_description
1 polymer ?
#
loop_
_entity_poly.entity_id
_entity_poly.type
_entity_poly.pdbx_seq_one_letter_code
_entity_poly.pdbx_strand_id
1 'polypeptide(L)'
;MHHTLSTFGDRKRWTFGRAPARSLAAVEDFCARLEVLPYGAKAAQHYGSIRSALEKQGKPIGVNDLHIAAHARSEGLTLVSNNLREFERVDALQTANWAI
;
A
#
# COMPACT_ATOMS: atom_id res chain seq x y z
N MET A 1 -22.61 17.01 -25.83
CA MET A 1 -21.32 17.28 -26.50
C MET A 1 -20.40 16.12 -26.22
N HIS A 2 -20.05 15.41 -27.29
CA HIS A 2 -19.30 14.17 -27.29
C HIS A 2 -17.81 14.45 -27.14
N HIS A 3 -17.13 13.81 -26.19
CA HIS A 3 -15.70 13.54 -26.31
C HIS A 3 -15.42 12.13 -25.80
N THR A 4 -15.44 11.20 -26.75
CA THR A 4 -14.95 9.83 -26.60
C THR A 4 -13.46 9.85 -26.93
N LEU A 5 -12.59 9.41 -26.01
CA LEU A 5 -11.18 9.13 -26.28
C LEU A 5 -10.91 7.63 -26.12
N SER A 6 -10.18 7.10 -27.10
CA SER A 6 -10.05 5.69 -27.47
C SER A 6 -9.18 4.84 -26.53
N THR A 7 -9.67 3.61 -26.31
CA THR A 7 -9.00 2.29 -26.19
C THR A 7 -7.54 2.17 -25.73
N PHE A 8 -7.31 1.40 -24.65
CA PHE A 8 -6.23 0.39 -24.58
C PHE A 8 -6.46 -0.64 -23.45
N GLY A 9 -6.40 -1.94 -23.75
CA GLY A 9 -6.03 -2.98 -22.78
C GLY A 9 -7.12 -3.60 -21.89
N ASP A 10 -7.48 -4.83 -22.23
CA ASP A 10 -8.36 -5.74 -21.50
C ASP A 10 -7.83 -6.14 -20.09
N ARG A 11 -8.50 -5.71 -19.00
CA ARG A 11 -8.98 -6.55 -17.87
C ARG A 11 -9.34 -5.75 -16.62
N LYS A 12 -10.47 -6.14 -16.03
CA LYS A 12 -11.06 -5.73 -14.73
C LYS A 12 -11.58 -4.29 -14.65
N ARG A 13 -12.79 -4.14 -15.20
CA ARG A 13 -13.80 -3.20 -14.72
C ARG A 13 -13.90 -3.28 -13.19
N TRP A 14 -13.33 -2.31 -12.49
CA TRP A 14 -13.77 -1.99 -11.14
C TRP A 14 -15.19 -1.43 -11.30
N THR A 15 -16.19 -2.30 -11.17
CA THR A 15 -17.53 -1.82 -10.88
C THR A 15 -17.43 -1.09 -9.55
N PHE A 16 -17.69 0.22 -9.55
CA PHE A 16 -17.91 0.99 -8.34
C PHE A 16 -19.12 0.36 -7.62
N GLY A 17 -18.85 -0.65 -6.81
CA GLY A 17 -19.84 -1.43 -6.11
C GLY A 17 -20.45 -0.62 -4.97
N ARG A 18 -21.77 -0.40 -5.08
CA ARG A 18 -22.73 0.00 -4.03
C ARG A 18 -22.41 1.26 -3.21
N ALA A 19 -23.20 2.31 -3.47
CA ALA A 19 -23.51 3.42 -2.56
C ALA A 19 -22.28 4.13 -1.94
N PRO A 20 -21.59 5.01 -2.69
CA PRO A 20 -20.35 5.68 -2.24
C PRO A 20 -20.48 6.41 -0.89
N ALA A 21 -21.67 6.94 -0.56
CA ALA A 21 -21.91 7.65 0.70
C ALA A 21 -21.85 6.74 1.94
N ARG A 22 -22.35 5.50 1.86
CA ARG A 22 -22.31 4.56 3.00
C ARG A 22 -20.91 4.00 3.21
N SER A 23 -20.15 3.82 2.13
CA SER A 23 -18.76 3.37 2.18
C SER A 23 -17.83 4.44 2.76
N LEU A 24 -18.08 5.73 2.48
CA LEU A 24 -17.27 6.82 3.02
C LEU A 24 -17.44 6.96 4.54
N ALA A 25 -18.68 6.97 5.04
CA ALA A 25 -18.95 7.08 6.48
C ALA A 25 -18.34 5.93 7.29
N ALA A 26 -18.32 4.71 6.74
CA ALA A 26 -17.67 3.57 7.39
C ALA A 26 -16.14 3.70 7.42
N VAL A 27 -15.53 4.26 6.36
CA VAL A 27 -14.09 4.54 6.33
C VAL A 27 -13.73 5.66 7.31
N GLU A 28 -14.54 6.72 7.39
CA GLU A 28 -14.32 7.82 8.32
C GLU A 28 -14.43 7.38 9.79
N ASP A 29 -15.44 6.60 10.18
CA ASP A 29 -15.56 6.06 11.55
C ASP A 29 -14.41 5.12 11.90
N PHE A 30 -13.94 4.33 10.94
CA PHE A 30 -12.79 3.46 11.13
C PHE A 30 -11.49 4.26 11.31
N CYS A 31 -11.24 5.23 10.44
CA CYS A 31 -10.07 6.11 10.53
C CYS A 31 -10.07 6.97 11.80
N ALA A 32 -11.23 7.34 12.35
CA ALA A 32 -11.32 8.11 13.59
C ALA A 32 -10.73 7.38 14.82
N ARG A 33 -10.59 6.06 14.75
CA ARG A 33 -10.01 5.21 15.82
C ARG A 33 -8.53 4.90 15.59
N LEU A 34 -7.97 5.32 14.46
CA LEU A 34 -6.60 5.05 14.06
C LEU A 34 -5.77 6.33 14.06
N GLU A 35 -4.51 6.20 14.41
CA GLU A 35 -3.54 7.27 14.23
C GLU A 35 -3.07 7.28 12.77
N VAL A 36 -3.23 8.42 12.09
CA VAL A 36 -2.74 8.63 10.72
C VAL A 36 -1.38 9.30 10.79
N LEU A 37 -0.33 8.55 10.46
CA LEU A 37 1.04 9.05 10.50
C LEU A 37 1.41 9.77 9.20
N PRO A 38 2.17 10.89 9.27
CA PRO A 38 2.58 11.63 8.09
C PRO A 38 3.70 10.90 7.33
N TYR A 39 3.58 10.83 6.01
CA TYR A 39 4.65 10.32 5.16
C TYR A 39 5.74 11.40 4.97
N GLY A 40 6.83 11.29 5.73
CA GLY A 40 7.92 12.26 5.74
C GLY A 40 9.17 11.86 4.96
N ALA A 41 10.21 12.72 5.02
CA ALA A 41 11.50 12.49 4.37
C ALA A 41 12.19 11.19 4.83
N LYS A 42 12.00 10.79 6.09
CA LYS A 42 12.49 9.52 6.65
C LYS A 42 11.95 8.33 5.84
N ALA A 43 10.64 8.27 5.64
CA ALA A 43 10.00 7.22 4.84
C ALA A 43 10.51 7.21 3.39
N ALA A 44 10.74 8.38 2.78
CA ALA A 44 11.31 8.47 1.43
C ALA A 44 12.76 7.92 1.33
N GLN A 45 13.58 8.11 2.37
CA GLN A 45 14.93 7.51 2.42
C GLN A 45 14.85 5.97 2.51
N HIS A 46 13.99 5.45 3.37
CA HIS A 46 13.76 4.00 3.49
C HIS A 46 13.21 3.42 2.17
N TYR A 47 12.32 4.13 1.48
CA TYR A 47 11.80 3.74 0.17
C TYR A 47 12.92 3.52 -0.85
N GLY A 48 13.84 4.47 -0.99
CA GLY A 48 14.97 4.34 -1.93
C GLY A 48 15.88 3.17 -1.58
N SER A 49 16.16 2.97 -0.29
CA SER A 49 16.97 1.85 0.21
C SER A 49 16.32 0.50 -0.09
N ILE A 50 15.04 0.33 0.25
CA ILE A 50 14.30 -0.92 0.01
C ILE A 50 14.19 -1.20 -1.48
N ARG A 51 13.85 -0.18 -2.28
CA ARG A 51 13.73 -0.31 -3.74
C ARG A 51 15.02 -0.82 -4.37
N SER A 52 16.14 -0.17 -4.05
CA SER A 52 17.44 -0.56 -4.58
C SER A 52 17.83 -1.99 -4.17
N ALA A 53 17.53 -2.38 -2.93
CA ALA A 53 17.78 -3.74 -2.45
C ALA A 53 16.95 -4.79 -3.20
N LEU A 54 15.65 -4.56 -3.36
CA LEU A 54 14.75 -5.47 -4.07
C LEU A 54 15.06 -5.57 -5.57
N GLU A 55 15.42 -4.46 -6.21
CA GLU A 55 15.85 -4.44 -7.62
C GLU A 55 17.14 -5.26 -7.81
N LYS A 56 18.12 -5.13 -6.91
CA LYS A 56 19.35 -5.94 -6.94
C LYS A 56 19.07 -7.44 -6.76
N GLN A 57 18.05 -7.80 -6.00
CA GLN A 57 17.63 -9.19 -5.79
C GLN A 57 16.73 -9.72 -6.91
N GLY A 58 16.34 -8.88 -7.88
CA GLY A 58 15.42 -9.26 -8.96
C GLY A 58 13.99 -9.55 -8.47
N LYS A 59 13.59 -9.03 -7.31
CA LYS A 59 12.29 -9.31 -6.66
C LYS A 59 11.55 -8.02 -6.29
N PRO A 60 11.19 -7.16 -7.26
CA PRO A 60 10.42 -5.96 -6.97
C PRO A 60 9.05 -6.30 -6.37
N ILE A 61 8.53 -5.40 -5.54
CA ILE A 61 7.16 -5.43 -5.00
C ILE A 61 6.36 -4.25 -5.58
N GLY A 62 5.04 -4.25 -5.39
CA GLY A 62 4.19 -3.16 -5.85
C GLY A 62 4.61 -1.80 -5.29
N VAL A 63 4.42 -0.73 -6.07
CA VAL A 63 4.84 0.63 -5.66
C VAL A 63 4.12 1.08 -4.37
N ASN A 64 2.84 0.74 -4.22
CA ASN A 64 2.10 1.06 -3.00
C ASN A 64 2.61 0.25 -1.80
N ASP A 65 2.88 -1.05 -1.98
CA ASP A 65 3.43 -1.91 -0.94
C ASP A 65 4.81 -1.42 -0.50
N LEU A 66 5.60 -0.91 -1.44
CA LEU A 66 6.89 -0.31 -1.17
C LEU A 66 6.78 0.96 -0.32
N HIS A 67 5.79 1.83 -0.58
CA HIS A 67 5.53 3.00 0.28
C HIS A 67 5.08 2.59 1.69
N ILE A 68 4.19 1.59 1.79
CA ILE A 68 3.71 1.07 3.07
C ILE A 68 4.86 0.45 3.88
N ALA A 69 5.67 -0.39 3.24
CA ALA A 69 6.85 -1.01 3.86
C ALA A 69 7.89 0.03 4.29
N ALA A 70 8.15 1.03 3.44
CA ALA A 70 9.08 2.11 3.75
C ALA A 70 8.64 2.94 4.95
N HIS A 71 7.35 3.26 5.04
CA HIS A 71 6.80 4.01 6.16
C HIS A 71 6.79 3.20 7.46
N ALA A 72 6.36 1.94 7.41
CA ALA A 72 6.38 1.05 8.58
C ALA A 72 7.81 0.84 9.09
N ARG A 73 8.78 0.60 8.19
CA ARG A 73 10.19 0.45 8.56
C ARG A 73 10.80 1.76 9.06
N SER A 74 10.40 2.92 8.53
CA SER A 74 10.91 4.20 9.02
C SER A 74 10.45 4.46 10.45
N GLU A 75 9.20 4.13 10.78
CA GLU A 75 8.67 4.32 12.14
C GLU A 75 8.93 3.15 13.09
N GLY A 76 9.58 2.08 12.63
CA GLY A 76 9.87 0.89 13.45
C GLY A 76 8.61 0.12 13.85
N LEU A 77 7.57 0.19 13.02
CA LEU A 77 6.27 -0.43 13.27
C LEU A 77 6.21 -1.85 12.70
N THR A 78 5.34 -2.67 13.29
CA THR A 78 4.97 -3.97 12.73
C THR A 78 3.89 -3.80 11.67
N LEU A 79 4.18 -4.20 10.44
CA LEU A 79 3.23 -4.18 9.33
C LEU A 79 2.28 -5.38 9.41
N VAL A 80 0.99 -5.11 9.61
CA VAL A 80 -0.04 -6.15 9.57
C VAL A 80 -0.58 -6.29 8.15
N SER A 81 -0.47 -7.46 7.53
CA SER A 81 -1.00 -7.72 6.19
C SER A 81 -1.38 -9.19 6.00
N ASN A 82 -2.42 -9.44 5.20
CA ASN A 82 -2.82 -10.79 4.78
C ASN A 82 -1.94 -11.33 3.63
N ASN A 83 -1.16 -10.47 2.96
CA ASN A 83 -0.26 -10.89 1.87
C ASN A 83 1.22 -10.76 2.27
N LEU A 84 1.64 -11.55 3.27
CA LEU A 84 3.00 -11.46 3.83
C LEU A 84 4.13 -11.79 2.82
N ARG A 85 3.86 -12.60 1.80
CA ARG A 85 4.89 -13.11 0.85
C ARG A 85 5.66 -12.01 0.11
N GLU A 86 5.07 -10.84 -0.07
CA GLU A 86 5.73 -9.70 -0.69
C GLU A 86 6.55 -8.91 0.31
N PHE A 87 6.01 -8.70 1.53
CA PHE A 87 6.64 -7.92 2.59
C PHE A 87 7.80 -8.65 3.29
N GLU A 88 7.79 -9.99 3.32
CA GLU A 88 8.91 -10.81 3.83
C GLU A 88 10.22 -10.60 3.07
N ARG A 89 10.16 -10.02 1.87
CA ARG A 89 11.34 -9.70 1.04
C ARG A 89 12.04 -8.41 1.50
N VAL A 90 11.38 -7.61 2.34
CA VAL A 90 11.90 -6.34 2.82
C VAL A 90 12.72 -6.57 4.07
N ASP A 91 14.03 -6.37 3.96
CA ASP A 91 14.93 -6.49 5.11
C ASP A 91 14.56 -5.51 6.23
N ALA A 92 14.65 -5.99 7.47
CA ALA A 92 14.38 -5.24 8.70
C ALA A 92 12.95 -4.64 8.78
N LEU A 93 11.97 -5.26 8.12
CA LEU A 93 10.55 -4.97 8.30
C LEU A 93 9.93 -6.04 9.22
N GLN A 94 9.32 -5.60 10.32
CA GLN A 94 8.51 -6.48 11.16
C GLN A 94 7.15 -6.69 10.51
N THR A 95 6.69 -7.93 10.43
CA THR A 95 5.40 -8.27 9.83
C THR A 95 4.57 -9.16 10.73
N ALA A 96 3.24 -9.04 10.63
CA ALA A 96 2.29 -9.92 11.32
C ALA A 96 1.08 -10.21 10.44
N ASN A 97 0.53 -11.42 10.55
CA ASN A 97 -0.75 -11.76 9.94
C ASN A 97 -1.81 -11.94 11.04
N TRP A 98 -2.89 -11.19 10.96
CA TRP A 98 -4.03 -11.27 11.88
C TRP A 98 -5.28 -11.84 11.20
N ALA A 99 -5.20 -12.19 9.91
CA ALA A 99 -6.26 -12.93 9.26
C ALA A 99 -6.26 -14.36 9.82
N ILE A 100 -7.41 -14.75 10.40
CA ILE A 100 -7.71 -16.09 10.92
C ILE A 100 -8.25 -16.95 9.79
#